data_AF-A0A0F9Q2W2-F1
#
_entry.id   AF-A0A0F9Q2W2-F1
#
_cell.length_a   1.000
_cell.length_b   1.000
_cell.length_c   1.000
_cell.angle_alpha   90.00
_cell.angle_beta   90.00
_cell.angle_gamma   90.00
#
_symmetry.space_group_name_H-M   'P 1'
#
loop_
_entity.id
_entity.type
_entity.pdbx_description
1 polymer ?
#
loop_
_entity_poly.entity_id
_entity_poly.type
_entity_poly.pdbx_seq_one_letter_code
_entity_poly.pdbx_strand_id
1 'polypeptide(L)'
;MSKATNMTVRKIVEIDESKCDGCGLCVPECVEGAIKIIDGKAKLVSETYCDGLGACLGHCPQDAIKVIEREAEEFDEEAVKKHMAEQESEHVEKLVSAQDAEKTHQCPGSMSRTVEPASTTESQKESVGSALTNWPIQIKLAPPVAPYFEDADLLIAADCVPFAVAGFHQFLEGKVLLIGCPKLDEVDFYANKLGQIIKDNSIKSVT
;
A
#
# COMPACT_ATOMS: atom_id res chain seq x y z
N MET A 1 -6.99 13.53 34.46
CA MET A 1 -8.25 14.23 34.17
C MET A 1 -9.18 13.20 33.56
N SER A 2 -10.14 12.68 34.34
CA SER A 2 -11.09 11.68 33.85
C SER A 2 -12.00 12.33 32.80
N LYS A 3 -11.84 11.95 31.53
CA LYS A 3 -12.81 12.28 30.49
C LYS A 3 -14.14 11.63 30.92
N ALA A 4 -15.19 12.41 31.08
CA ALA A 4 -16.52 11.88 31.34
C ALA A 4 -16.92 11.06 30.11
N THR A 5 -17.05 9.75 30.28
CA THR A 5 -17.43 8.83 29.22
C THR A 5 -18.93 8.99 28.96
N ASN A 6 -19.29 9.65 27.85
CA ASN A 6 -20.70 9.80 27.46
C ASN A 6 -21.19 8.45 26.90
N MET A 7 -21.78 7.63 27.77
CA MET A 7 -22.33 6.31 27.44
C MET A 7 -23.77 6.46 26.95
N THR A 8 -24.10 5.83 25.81
CA THR A 8 -25.46 5.81 25.26
C THR A 8 -25.83 4.41 24.78
N VAL A 9 -27.12 4.07 24.81
CA VAL A 9 -27.61 2.82 24.23
C VAL A 9 -27.65 2.98 22.71
N ARG A 10 -26.85 2.20 22.01
CA ARG A 10 -26.72 2.27 20.56
C ARG A 10 -26.40 0.91 19.96
N LYS A 11 -26.51 0.82 18.64
CA LYS A 11 -25.98 -0.32 17.90
C LYS A 11 -24.46 -0.23 17.83
N ILE A 12 -23.79 -1.34 18.10
CA ILE A 12 -22.34 -1.47 18.03
C ILE A 12 -21.97 -2.91 17.65
N VAL A 13 -20.81 -3.05 17.02
CA VAL A 13 -20.26 -4.36 16.70
C VAL A 13 -19.74 -5.06 17.96
N GLU A 14 -20.11 -6.32 18.15
CA GLU A 14 -19.55 -7.25 19.12
C GLU A 14 -18.83 -8.38 18.39
N ILE A 15 -17.64 -8.73 18.88
CA ILE A 15 -16.80 -9.79 18.32
C ILE A 15 -16.66 -10.90 19.35
N ASP A 16 -17.11 -12.10 19.00
CA ASP A 16 -16.97 -13.31 19.80
C ASP A 16 -15.55 -13.87 19.64
N GLU A 17 -14.69 -13.60 20.63
CA GLU A 17 -13.30 -14.06 20.65
C GLU A 17 -13.17 -15.59 20.65
N SER A 18 -14.20 -16.33 21.09
CA SER A 18 -14.17 -17.79 21.11
C SER A 18 -14.27 -18.39 19.70
N LYS A 19 -14.98 -17.69 18.79
CA LYS A 19 -15.11 -18.07 17.38
C LYS A 19 -14.07 -17.43 16.48
N CYS A 20 -13.59 -16.25 16.83
CA CYS A 20 -12.60 -15.54 16.03
C CYS A 20 -11.28 -16.33 15.96
N ASP A 21 -10.77 -16.60 14.77
CA ASP A 21 -9.47 -17.28 14.55
C ASP A 21 -8.32 -16.30 14.24
N GLY A 22 -8.61 -15.00 14.18
CA GLY A 22 -7.62 -13.97 13.89
C GLY A 22 -7.31 -13.78 12.41
N CYS A 23 -8.11 -14.34 11.48
CA CYS A 23 -7.84 -14.25 10.03
C CYS A 23 -7.74 -12.82 9.46
N GLY A 24 -8.29 -11.80 10.14
CA GLY A 24 -8.11 -10.39 9.76
C GLY A 24 -8.98 -9.89 8.62
N LEU A 25 -9.84 -10.72 8.01
CA LEU A 25 -10.68 -10.35 6.87
C LEU A 25 -11.67 -9.20 7.15
N CYS A 26 -11.99 -8.96 8.42
CA CYS A 26 -12.85 -7.85 8.83
C CYS A 26 -12.13 -6.50 8.92
N VAL A 27 -10.80 -6.47 8.97
CA VAL A 27 -10.02 -5.25 9.18
C VAL A 27 -10.11 -4.30 7.97
N PRO A 28 -9.91 -4.74 6.72
CA PRO A 28 -10.01 -3.86 5.55
C PRO A 28 -11.43 -3.32 5.30
N GLU A 29 -12.44 -3.98 5.84
CA GLU A 29 -13.86 -3.66 5.64
C GLU A 29 -14.39 -2.63 6.64
N CYS A 30 -13.56 -2.23 7.61
CA CYS A 30 -13.89 -1.18 8.56
C CYS A 30 -13.29 0.15 8.08
N VAL A 31 -14.12 0.96 7.43
CA VAL A 31 -13.73 2.26 6.85
C VAL A 31 -13.22 3.21 7.93
N GLU A 32 -13.77 3.12 9.14
CA GLU A 32 -13.41 3.92 10.30
C GLU A 32 -12.13 3.40 10.99
N GLY A 33 -11.59 2.26 10.54
CA GLY A 33 -10.43 1.58 11.12
C GLY A 33 -10.60 1.20 12.60
N ALA A 34 -11.83 0.96 13.03
CA ALA A 34 -12.16 0.62 14.42
C ALA A 34 -11.69 -0.79 14.82
N ILE A 35 -11.43 -1.69 13.87
CA ILE A 35 -11.06 -3.09 14.14
C ILE A 35 -9.56 -3.31 13.90
N LYS A 36 -8.87 -3.93 14.86
CA LYS A 36 -7.50 -4.46 14.68
C LYS A 36 -7.38 -5.88 15.18
N ILE A 37 -6.37 -6.60 14.70
CA ILE A 37 -5.96 -7.87 15.29
C ILE A 37 -5.02 -7.60 16.47
N ILE A 38 -5.45 -7.98 17.66
CA ILE A 38 -4.71 -7.85 18.92
C ILE A 38 -4.73 -9.22 19.60
N ASP A 39 -3.55 -9.74 19.96
CA ASP A 39 -3.38 -11.06 20.56
C ASP A 39 -4.02 -12.20 19.73
N GLY A 40 -3.94 -12.09 18.41
CA GLY A 40 -4.49 -13.08 17.47
C GLY A 40 -6.02 -13.07 17.37
N LYS A 41 -6.70 -12.04 17.88
CA LYS A 41 -8.16 -11.88 17.80
C LYS A 41 -8.53 -10.51 17.26
N ALA A 42 -9.64 -10.42 16.53
CA ALA A 42 -10.19 -9.14 16.12
C ALA A 42 -10.81 -8.42 17.33
N LYS A 43 -10.43 -7.17 17.55
CA LYS A 43 -10.91 -6.33 18.65
C LYS A 43 -11.20 -4.91 18.16
N LEU A 44 -12.19 -4.27 18.77
CA LEU A 44 -12.38 -2.84 18.61
C LEU A 44 -11.27 -2.11 19.36
N VAL A 45 -10.52 -1.24 18.67
CA VAL A 45 -9.48 -0.42 19.31
C VAL A 45 -10.06 0.70 20.15
N SER A 46 -11.24 1.18 19.77
CA SER A 46 -12.07 2.11 20.53
C SER A 46 -13.53 1.92 20.11
N GLU A 47 -14.44 1.94 21.08
CA GLU A 47 -15.88 1.93 20.79
C GLU A 47 -16.34 3.21 20.09
N THR A 48 -15.66 4.34 20.36
CA THR A 48 -15.95 5.63 19.72
C THR A 48 -15.68 5.65 18.23
N TYR A 49 -14.90 4.69 17.70
CA TYR A 49 -14.63 4.58 16.26
C TYR A 49 -15.65 3.68 15.55
N CYS A 50 -16.39 2.85 16.28
CA CYS A 50 -17.38 1.99 15.67
C CYS A 50 -18.69 2.77 15.49
N ASP A 51 -19.17 2.87 14.25
CA ASP A 51 -20.45 3.50 13.92
C ASP A 51 -21.66 2.59 14.20
N GLY A 52 -21.44 1.26 14.24
CA GLY A 52 -22.47 0.25 14.44
C GLY A 52 -23.21 -0.15 13.16
N LEU A 53 -22.76 0.25 11.96
CA LEU A 53 -23.38 -0.13 10.69
C LEU A 53 -23.17 -1.60 10.33
N GLY A 54 -22.05 -2.19 10.76
CA GLY A 54 -21.79 -3.62 10.63
C GLY A 54 -21.29 -4.07 9.25
N ALA A 55 -20.59 -3.22 8.50
CA ALA A 55 -19.95 -3.58 7.21
C ALA A 55 -19.07 -4.84 7.30
N CYS A 56 -18.44 -5.06 8.45
CA CYS A 56 -17.59 -6.22 8.72
C CYS A 56 -18.34 -7.55 8.93
N LEU A 57 -19.65 -7.55 9.20
CA LEU A 57 -20.40 -8.74 9.62
C LEU A 57 -20.40 -9.84 8.53
N GLY A 58 -20.52 -9.46 7.26
CA GLY A 58 -20.52 -10.40 6.12
C GLY A 58 -19.15 -11.00 5.77
N HIS A 59 -18.08 -10.50 6.39
CA HIS A 59 -16.70 -10.83 6.01
C HIS A 59 -16.02 -11.78 7.00
N CYS A 60 -16.69 -12.14 8.10
CA CYS A 60 -16.17 -13.10 9.06
C CYS A 60 -16.62 -14.53 8.69
N PRO A 61 -15.74 -15.40 8.18
CA PRO A 61 -16.09 -16.78 7.83
C PRO A 61 -16.49 -17.62 9.05
N GLN A 62 -16.10 -17.20 10.26
CA GLN A 62 -16.41 -17.88 11.52
C GLN A 62 -17.72 -17.42 12.16
N ASP A 63 -18.44 -16.47 11.54
CA ASP A 63 -19.67 -15.88 12.10
C ASP A 63 -19.45 -15.39 13.55
N ALA A 64 -18.29 -14.75 13.77
CA ALA A 64 -17.85 -14.24 15.07
C ALA A 64 -18.32 -12.79 15.32
N ILE A 65 -18.86 -12.10 14.32
CA ILE A 65 -19.17 -10.67 14.38
C ILE A 65 -20.69 -10.48 14.39
N LYS A 66 -21.20 -9.68 15.32
CA LYS A 66 -22.62 -9.35 15.44
C LYS A 66 -22.80 -7.85 15.65
N VAL A 67 -23.93 -7.30 15.20
CA VAL A 67 -24.37 -5.97 15.61
C VAL A 67 -25.39 -6.14 16.72
N ILE A 68 -25.06 -5.63 17.91
CA ILE A 68 -25.92 -5.71 19.10
C ILE A 68 -26.28 -4.30 19.56
N GLU A 69 -27.33 -4.19 20.36
CA GLU A 69 -27.70 -2.95 21.04
C GLU A 69 -27.26 -3.04 22.50
N ARG A 70 -26.33 -2.17 22.91
CA ARG A 70 -25.84 -2.09 24.29
C ARG A 70 -25.41 -0.67 24.63
N GLU A 71 -25.15 -0.43 25.91
CA GLU A 71 -24.46 0.79 26.36
C GLU A 71 -23.02 0.77 25.84
N ALA A 72 -22.65 1.82 25.12
CA ALA A 72 -21.33 2.03 24.54
C ALA A 72 -21.04 3.53 24.43
N GLU A 73 -19.77 3.87 24.22
CA GLU A 73 -19.37 5.25 23.97
C GLU A 73 -20.00 5.78 22.66
N GLU A 74 -20.30 7.08 22.64
CA GLU A 74 -20.82 7.74 21.44
C GLU A 74 -19.77 7.76 20.31
N PHE A 75 -20.23 7.70 19.07
CA PHE A 75 -19.36 7.69 17.90
C PHE A 75 -18.81 9.09 17.68
N ASP A 76 -17.49 9.18 17.49
CA ASP A 76 -16.77 10.45 17.40
C ASP A 76 -16.06 10.53 16.04
N GLU A 77 -16.73 11.17 15.08
CA GLU A 77 -16.22 11.38 13.72
C GLU A 77 -14.86 12.09 13.71
N GLU A 78 -14.65 13.07 14.60
CA GLU A 78 -13.39 13.81 14.69
C GLU A 78 -12.26 12.91 15.21
N ALA A 79 -12.57 12.04 16.18
CA ALA A 79 -11.61 11.06 16.68
C ALA A 79 -11.26 10.00 15.63
N VAL A 80 -12.22 9.54 14.82
CA VAL A 80 -11.97 8.64 13.68
C VAL A 80 -11.06 9.31 12.65
N LYS A 81 -11.37 10.55 12.26
CA LYS A 81 -10.57 11.28 11.28
C LYS A 81 -9.12 11.45 11.73
N LYS A 82 -8.91 11.79 13.00
CA LYS A 82 -7.57 11.88 13.58
C LYS A 82 -6.87 10.51 13.58
N HIS A 83 -7.58 9.45 13.97
CA HIS A 83 -7.04 8.09 13.98
C HIS A 83 -6.60 7.62 12.58
N MET A 84 -7.40 7.88 11.55
CA MET A 84 -7.09 7.54 10.17
C MET A 84 -5.89 8.31 9.64
N ALA A 85 -5.81 9.61 9.91
CA ALA A 85 -4.65 10.42 9.53
C ALA A 85 -3.35 9.94 10.19
N GLU A 86 -3.40 9.52 11.46
CA GLU A 86 -2.25 8.94 12.16
C GLU A 86 -1.82 7.61 11.52
N GLN A 87 -2.76 6.72 11.19
CA GLN A 87 -2.45 5.45 10.51
C GLN A 87 -1.85 5.63 9.12
N GLU A 88 -2.36 6.58 8.33
CA GLU A 88 -1.81 6.94 7.02
C GLU A 88 -0.37 7.47 7.17
N SER A 89 -0.13 8.35 8.14
CA SER A 89 1.20 8.89 8.40
C SER A 89 2.21 7.83 8.84
N GLU A 90 1.81 6.88 9.70
CA GLU A 90 2.68 5.76 10.10
C GLU A 90 2.97 4.80 8.94
N HIS A 91 2.00 4.58 8.05
CA HIS A 91 2.21 3.73 6.88
C HIS A 91 3.18 4.38 5.88
N VAL A 92 3.01 5.68 5.64
CA VAL A 92 3.93 6.47 4.80
C VAL A 92 5.32 6.52 5.46
N GLU A 93 5.41 6.79 6.76
CA GLU A 93 6.69 6.79 7.48
C GLU A 93 7.38 5.42 7.44
N LYS A 94 6.67 4.30 7.63
CA LYS A 94 7.27 2.95 7.52
C LYS A 94 7.72 2.59 6.10
N LEU A 95 7.02 3.08 5.08
CA LEU A 95 7.42 2.91 3.68
C LEU A 95 8.62 3.78 3.30
N VAL A 96 8.76 4.96 3.93
CA VAL A 96 9.87 5.90 3.68
C VAL A 96 11.09 5.59 4.56
N SER A 97 10.91 5.01 5.75
CA SER A 97 11.95 4.63 6.74
C SER A 97 12.44 3.18 6.61
N ALA A 98 12.10 2.47 5.53
CA ALA A 98 12.67 1.16 5.20
C ALA A 98 14.19 1.21 4.87
N GLN A 99 14.90 2.21 5.39
CA GLN A 99 16.35 2.41 5.34
C GLN A 99 17.07 1.78 6.56
N ASP A 100 16.37 1.44 7.65
CA ASP A 100 17.00 0.76 8.79
C ASP A 100 17.04 -0.76 8.60
N ALA A 101 18.14 -1.18 7.98
CA ALA A 101 18.51 -2.55 7.76
C ALA A 101 18.92 -3.25 9.06
N GLU A 102 17.96 -3.79 9.83
CA GLU A 102 18.23 -4.98 10.65
C GLU A 102 17.07 -5.99 10.59
N LYS A 103 17.34 -7.10 9.88
CA LYS A 103 16.59 -8.38 9.91
C LYS A 103 15.12 -8.38 9.47
N THR A 104 14.72 -7.56 8.51
CA THR A 104 13.57 -7.92 7.67
C THR A 104 14.04 -8.83 6.54
N HIS A 105 13.39 -9.97 6.34
CA HIS A 105 13.60 -10.81 5.16
C HIS A 105 13.12 -10.05 3.92
N GLN A 106 13.98 -9.19 3.37
CA GLN A 106 13.70 -8.46 2.15
C GLN A 106 13.59 -9.46 1.00
N CYS A 107 12.46 -9.43 0.29
CA CYS A 107 12.32 -10.19 -0.95
C CYS A 107 13.45 -9.74 -1.89
N PRO A 108 14.26 -10.64 -2.46
CA PRO A 108 15.33 -10.24 -3.37
C PRO A 108 14.85 -9.39 -4.55
N GLY A 109 13.57 -9.55 -4.92
CA GLY A 109 12.88 -8.77 -5.94
C GLY A 109 12.48 -7.34 -5.53
N SER A 110 12.59 -6.92 -4.26
CA SER A 110 12.36 -5.53 -3.86
C SER A 110 13.66 -4.72 -3.74
N MET A 111 14.82 -5.36 -3.87
CA MET A 111 16.11 -4.68 -3.82
C MET A 111 16.34 -3.88 -5.11
N SER A 112 16.70 -2.60 -4.97
CA SER A 112 17.08 -1.76 -6.10
C SER A 112 18.33 -2.29 -6.79
N ARG A 113 18.27 -2.46 -8.11
CA ARG A 113 19.37 -2.91 -8.95
C ARG A 113 19.36 -2.16 -10.28
N THR A 114 20.55 -1.85 -10.77
CA THR A 114 20.75 -1.55 -12.18
C THR A 114 20.84 -2.86 -12.93
N VAL A 115 20.07 -3.00 -14.00
CA VAL A 115 20.03 -4.20 -14.85
C VAL A 115 20.83 -3.89 -16.10
N GLU A 116 21.79 -4.75 -16.44
CA GLU A 116 22.51 -4.64 -17.70
C GLU A 116 21.62 -5.20 -18.84
N PRO A 117 21.40 -4.44 -19.93
CA PRO A 117 20.72 -4.96 -21.11
C PRO A 117 21.45 -6.16 -21.69
N ALA A 118 20.71 -7.12 -22.23
CA ALA A 118 21.30 -8.29 -22.87
C ALA A 118 22.12 -7.85 -24.11
N SER A 119 23.42 -8.16 -24.13
CA SER A 119 24.27 -7.86 -25.28
C SER A 119 23.92 -8.76 -26.47
N THR A 120 23.73 -8.15 -27.64
CA THR A 120 23.51 -8.85 -28.90
C THR A 120 24.80 -9.53 -29.34
N THR A 121 24.96 -10.82 -29.01
CA THR A 121 26.00 -11.63 -29.64
C THR A 121 25.47 -12.11 -30.99
N GLU A 122 26.17 -11.78 -32.07
CA GLU A 122 25.85 -12.17 -33.45
C GLU A 122 25.68 -13.70 -33.57
N SER A 123 24.45 -14.18 -33.51
CA SER A 123 24.07 -15.49 -34.01
C SER A 123 22.62 -15.47 -34.42
N GLN A 124 22.37 -15.92 -35.64
CA GLN A 124 21.09 -15.81 -36.35
C GLN A 124 19.97 -16.59 -35.64
N LYS A 125 19.28 -15.89 -34.74
CA LYS A 125 17.87 -15.95 -34.35
C LYS A 125 17.59 -14.56 -33.82
N GLU A 126 16.59 -13.85 -34.33
CA GLU A 126 16.16 -12.55 -33.79
C GLU A 126 15.66 -12.73 -32.34
N SER A 127 16.57 -12.82 -31.38
CA SER A 127 16.26 -12.79 -29.97
C SER A 127 16.11 -11.32 -29.58
N VAL A 128 14.87 -10.88 -29.39
CA VAL A 128 14.58 -9.55 -28.84
C VAL A 128 15.10 -9.52 -27.40
N GLY A 129 16.25 -8.87 -27.20
CA GLY A 129 16.82 -8.65 -25.88
C GLY A 129 15.97 -7.66 -25.06
N SER A 130 15.99 -7.80 -23.74
CA SER A 130 15.35 -6.82 -22.85
C SER A 130 16.18 -5.53 -22.80
N ALA A 131 15.55 -4.41 -23.11
CA ALA A 131 16.12 -3.07 -22.93
C ALA A 131 15.92 -2.47 -21.52
N LEU A 132 15.42 -3.25 -20.54
CA LEU A 132 15.19 -2.76 -19.17
C LEU A 132 16.51 -2.50 -18.44
N THR A 133 16.62 -1.34 -17.79
CA THR A 133 17.86 -0.89 -17.11
C THR A 133 17.73 -0.76 -15.58
N ASN A 134 16.52 -0.80 -15.03
CA ASN A 134 16.27 -0.61 -13.61
C ASN A 134 15.33 -1.68 -13.02
N TRP A 135 15.51 -1.96 -11.75
CA TRP A 135 14.62 -2.80 -10.96
C TRP A 135 14.62 -2.32 -9.49
N PRO A 136 13.50 -2.40 -8.74
CA PRO A 136 12.15 -2.73 -9.18
C PRO A 136 11.53 -1.61 -10.02
N ILE A 137 10.58 -1.98 -10.89
CA ILE A 137 9.91 -1.02 -11.80
C ILE A 137 8.54 -0.56 -11.30
N GLN A 138 7.94 -1.24 -10.32
CA GLN A 138 6.66 -0.84 -9.75
C GLN A 138 6.82 0.45 -8.93
N ILE A 139 6.02 1.49 -9.19
CA ILE A 139 6.07 2.77 -8.46
C ILE A 139 5.98 2.52 -6.95
N LYS A 140 5.12 1.59 -6.52
CA LYS A 140 4.99 1.21 -5.09
C LYS A 140 6.28 0.66 -4.48
N LEU A 141 7.11 -0.02 -5.27
CA LEU A 141 8.30 -0.72 -4.79
C LEU A 141 9.62 0.04 -5.03
N ALA A 142 9.69 0.89 -6.05
CA ALA A 142 10.90 1.66 -6.37
C ALA A 142 11.30 2.58 -5.21
N PRO A 143 12.53 2.48 -4.65
CA PRO A 143 12.98 3.39 -3.60
C PRO A 143 13.12 4.83 -4.14
N PRO A 144 12.60 5.87 -3.47
CA PRO A 144 12.59 7.23 -4.03
C PRO A 144 13.96 7.82 -4.39
N VAL A 145 15.03 7.34 -3.76
CA VAL A 145 16.43 7.80 -3.94
C VAL A 145 17.33 6.70 -4.53
N ALA A 146 16.75 5.83 -5.36
CA ALA A 146 17.51 4.77 -6.00
C ALA A 146 18.56 5.36 -6.98
N PRO A 147 19.80 4.85 -7.02
CA PRO A 147 20.89 5.45 -7.80
C PRO A 147 20.61 5.57 -9.31
N TYR A 148 19.73 4.73 -9.85
CA TYR A 148 19.35 4.80 -11.27
C TYR A 148 18.49 6.02 -11.62
N PHE A 149 17.98 6.78 -10.64
CA PHE A 149 17.26 8.03 -10.91
C PHE A 149 18.17 9.23 -11.15
N GLU A 150 19.47 9.12 -10.92
CA GLU A 150 20.39 10.22 -11.20
C GLU A 150 20.61 10.41 -12.70
N ASP A 151 20.40 11.65 -13.15
CA ASP A 151 20.51 12.08 -14.54
C ASP A 151 19.66 11.25 -15.51
N ALA A 152 18.48 10.81 -15.06
CA ALA A 152 17.64 9.84 -15.74
C ALA A 152 16.60 10.48 -16.68
N ASP A 153 16.35 9.80 -17.82
CA ASP A 153 15.13 9.98 -18.61
C ASP A 153 14.06 9.00 -18.07
N LEU A 154 13.06 9.52 -17.38
CA LEU A 154 12.03 8.73 -16.73
C LEU A 154 10.90 8.40 -17.71
N LEU A 155 10.54 7.12 -17.81
CA LEU A 155 9.37 6.63 -18.54
C LEU A 155 8.34 6.11 -17.54
N ILE A 156 7.13 6.67 -17.56
CA ILE A 156 6.03 6.22 -16.71
C ILE A 156 4.98 5.53 -17.59
N ALA A 157 4.69 4.25 -17.32
CA ALA A 157 3.72 3.48 -18.08
C ALA A 157 2.67 2.81 -17.18
N ALA A 158 1.47 2.57 -17.70
CA ALA A 158 0.49 1.75 -16.97
C ALA A 158 0.87 0.26 -17.05
N ASP A 159 0.55 -0.52 -16.02
CA ASP A 159 0.88 -1.95 -15.93
C ASP A 159 0.43 -2.78 -17.15
N CYS A 160 -0.65 -2.37 -17.80
CA CYS A 160 -1.19 -3.07 -18.96
C CYS A 160 -0.45 -2.76 -20.27
N VAL A 161 0.35 -1.68 -20.33
CA VAL A 161 0.99 -1.21 -21.58
C VAL A 161 1.99 -2.23 -22.14
N PRO A 162 2.89 -2.85 -21.36
CA PRO A 162 3.82 -3.86 -21.87
C PRO A 162 3.12 -5.08 -22.48
N PHE A 163 1.91 -5.39 -22.02
CA PHE A 163 1.09 -6.49 -22.54
C PHE A 163 0.27 -6.09 -23.77
N ALA A 164 -0.14 -4.82 -23.86
CA ALA A 164 -0.92 -4.30 -24.99
C ALA A 164 -0.04 -3.93 -26.19
N VAL A 165 1.20 -3.51 -25.95
CA VAL A 165 2.13 -3.04 -26.98
C VAL A 165 3.24 -4.06 -27.18
N ALA A 166 3.11 -4.90 -28.21
CA ALA A 166 4.04 -6.00 -28.47
C ALA A 166 5.52 -5.57 -28.56
N GLY A 167 5.78 -4.38 -29.10
CA GLY A 167 7.13 -3.79 -29.21
C GLY A 167 7.55 -2.91 -28.04
N PHE A 168 6.95 -3.04 -26.84
CA PHE A 168 7.12 -2.07 -25.76
C PHE A 168 8.59 -1.79 -25.37
N HIS A 169 9.47 -2.79 -25.46
CA HIS A 169 10.89 -2.63 -25.12
C HIS A 169 11.62 -1.59 -25.98
N GLN A 170 11.11 -1.23 -27.16
CA GLN A 170 11.66 -0.15 -27.99
C GLN A 170 11.58 1.22 -27.32
N PHE A 171 10.68 1.40 -26.34
CA PHE A 171 10.53 2.65 -25.59
C PHE A 171 11.46 2.73 -24.38
N LEU A 172 12.11 1.63 -23.99
CA LEU A 172 12.94 1.56 -22.78
C LEU A 172 14.39 2.00 -23.01
N GLU A 173 14.81 2.16 -24.27
CA GLU A 173 16.20 2.45 -24.60
C GLU A 173 16.67 3.76 -23.96
N GLY A 174 17.66 3.64 -23.07
CA GLY A 174 18.22 4.76 -22.31
C GLY A 174 17.32 5.32 -21.20
N LYS A 175 16.19 4.68 -20.89
CA LYS A 175 15.20 5.19 -19.92
C LYS A 175 15.12 4.34 -18.66
N VAL A 176 14.75 5.01 -17.57
CA VAL A 176 14.35 4.37 -16.31
C VAL A 176 12.84 4.17 -16.34
N LEU A 177 12.38 2.93 -16.19
CA LEU A 177 10.97 2.59 -16.25
C LEU A 177 10.35 2.59 -14.85
N LEU A 178 9.23 3.30 -14.71
CA LEU A 178 8.28 3.09 -13.62
C LEU A 178 6.91 2.69 -14.17
N ILE A 179 6.27 1.73 -13.51
CA ILE A 179 4.92 1.26 -13.84
C ILE A 179 3.97 1.31 -12.65
N GLY A 180 2.69 1.55 -12.93
CA GLY A 180 1.61 1.43 -11.94
C GLY A 180 0.22 1.52 -12.58
N CYS A 181 -0.81 0.98 -11.93
CA CYS A 181 -2.17 1.00 -12.47
C CYS A 181 -2.98 2.16 -11.88
N PRO A 182 -3.32 3.21 -12.65
CA PRO A 182 -4.07 4.36 -12.11
C PRO A 182 -5.51 4.01 -11.68
N LYS A 183 -6.00 2.81 -12.02
CA LYS A 183 -7.36 2.35 -11.68
C LYS A 183 -7.41 1.45 -10.45
N LEU A 184 -6.36 0.65 -10.23
CA LEU A 184 -6.32 -0.34 -9.16
C LEU A 184 -5.51 0.14 -7.96
N ASP A 185 -4.65 1.14 -8.16
CA ASP A 185 -3.77 1.67 -7.13
C ASP A 185 -4.20 3.06 -6.66
N GLU A 186 -3.70 3.46 -5.49
CA GLU A 186 -3.97 4.76 -4.89
C GLU A 186 -3.20 5.87 -5.61
N VAL A 187 -3.95 6.73 -6.30
CA VAL A 187 -3.38 7.78 -7.14
C VAL A 187 -2.64 8.84 -6.32
N ASP A 188 -3.14 9.17 -5.11
CA ASP A 188 -2.49 10.15 -4.23
C ASP A 188 -1.13 9.64 -3.74
N PHE A 189 -1.04 8.33 -3.45
CA PHE A 189 0.24 7.70 -3.13
C PHE A 189 1.24 7.82 -4.29
N TYR A 190 0.80 7.61 -5.53
CA TYR A 190 1.65 7.80 -6.71
C TYR A 190 2.08 9.25 -6.92
N ALA A 191 1.15 10.20 -6.78
CA ALA A 191 1.47 11.62 -6.92
C ALA A 191 2.55 12.04 -5.92
N ASN A 192 2.41 11.63 -4.65
CA ASN A 192 3.39 11.92 -3.61
C ASN A 192 4.73 11.27 -3.88
N LYS A 193 4.74 9.98 -4.24
CA LYS A 193 5.99 9.23 -4.46
C LYS A 193 6.76 9.68 -5.70
N LEU A 194 6.06 9.93 -6.80
CA LEU A 194 6.65 10.50 -8.01
C LEU A 194 7.15 11.93 -7.75
N GLY A 195 6.38 12.72 -7.00
CA GLY A 195 6.81 14.05 -6.55
C GLY A 195 8.11 14.00 -5.76
N GLN A 196 8.27 13.02 -4.87
CA GLN A 196 9.50 12.80 -4.13
C GLN A 196 10.66 12.41 -5.06
N ILE A 197 10.47 11.43 -5.95
CA ILE A 197 11.50 11.00 -6.92
C ILE A 197 11.99 12.18 -7.76
N ILE A 198 11.07 12.99 -8.28
CA ILE A 198 11.41 14.15 -9.13
C ILE A 198 12.13 15.24 -8.32
N LYS A 199 11.76 15.42 -7.05
CA LYS A 199 12.34 16.45 -6.18
C LYS A 199 13.74 16.08 -5.69
N ASP A 200 13.96 14.82 -5.36
CA ASP A 200 15.15 14.36 -4.64
C ASP A 200 16.27 13.87 -5.58
N ASN A 201 16.04 13.77 -6.90
CA ASN A 201 17.00 13.26 -7.89
C ASN A 201 17.10 14.19 -9.12
N SER A 202 18.19 14.10 -9.88
CA SER A 202 18.35 14.80 -11.17
C SER A 202 17.58 14.10 -12.30
N ILE A 203 16.31 14.45 -12.53
CA ILE A 203 15.51 13.91 -13.64
C ILE A 203 15.62 14.82 -14.88
N LYS A 204 16.11 14.29 -16.00
CA LYS A 204 16.30 15.03 -17.26
C LYS A 204 14.99 15.22 -18.03
N SER A 205 14.18 14.18 -18.10
CA SER A 205 12.88 14.21 -18.79
C SER A 205 11.90 13.22 -18.19
N VAL A 206 10.61 13.46 -18.44
CA VAL A 206 9.51 12.55 -18.10
C VAL A 206 8.70 12.31 -19.36
N THR A 207 8.49 11.04 -19.73
CA THR A 207 7.66 10.59 -20.87
C THR A 207 6.58 9.64 -20.40
#